data_AF-A0A091KUA7-F1
#
_entry.id   AF-A0A091KUA7-F1
#
_cell.length_a   1.000
_cell.length_b   1.000
_cell.length_c   1.000
_cell.angle_alpha   90.00
_cell.angle_beta   90.00
_cell.angle_gamma   90.00
#
_symmetry.space_group_name_H-M   'P 1'
#
loop_
_entity.id
_entity.type
_entity.pdbx_description
1 polymer ?
#
loop_
_entity_poly.entity_id
_entity_poly.type
_entity_poly.pdbx_seq_one_letter_code
_entity_poly.pdbx_strand_id
1 'polypeptide(L)'
;FLARFLVKMAANNAVLNRLEQKGAEADQVIEYLKQQVALLKEKAILQASLREEKKLRVENAKLKKEIEGLKQELIQAEIRNGVKQVAVPPSTTVSTALFSDDISQPTAVASPPDSKDQIKGEDEENKKKQKVEKKGEKREKKRQPATGSSDVKTVDVSLLDLRVGCIITAQKHPDADTLYVEEVDVGEASPRTVVSGLVKHVPLDQV
;
A
#
# COMPACT_ATOMS: atom_id res chain seq x y z
N PHE A 1 -58.74 15.87 -46.58
CA PHE A 1 -57.28 15.96 -46.34
C PHE A 1 -56.89 15.56 -44.92
N LEU A 2 -57.52 16.09 -43.86
CA LEU A 2 -57.21 15.76 -42.45
C LEU A 2 -57.26 14.26 -42.10
N ALA A 3 -58.30 13.53 -42.52
CA ALA A 3 -58.45 12.11 -42.15
C ALA A 3 -57.31 11.22 -42.68
N ARG A 4 -56.85 11.46 -43.91
CA ARG A 4 -55.71 10.72 -44.51
C ARG A 4 -54.38 11.05 -43.82
N PHE A 5 -54.23 12.26 -43.31
CA PHE A 5 -53.04 12.68 -42.57
C PHE A 5 -52.96 12.03 -41.19
N LEU A 6 -54.08 11.97 -40.46
CA LEU A 6 -54.18 11.32 -39.15
C LEU A 6 -53.90 9.81 -39.23
N VAL A 7 -54.43 9.11 -40.23
CA VAL A 7 -54.16 7.68 -40.43
C VAL A 7 -52.68 7.42 -40.73
N LYS A 8 -52.04 8.28 -41.53
CA LYS A 8 -50.60 8.16 -41.83
C LYS A 8 -49.73 8.43 -40.60
N MET A 9 -50.15 9.36 -39.74
CA MET A 9 -49.45 9.66 -38.49
C MET A 9 -49.59 8.53 -37.46
N ALA A 10 -50.75 7.87 -37.37
CA ALA A 10 -50.97 6.72 -36.51
C ALA A 10 -50.15 5.49 -36.96
N ALA A 11 -50.09 5.22 -38.26
CA ALA A 11 -49.27 4.15 -38.82
C ALA A 11 -47.76 4.37 -38.56
N ASN A 12 -47.29 5.61 -38.70
CA ASN A 12 -45.89 5.96 -38.39
C ASN A 12 -45.56 5.80 -36.91
N ASN A 13 -46.48 6.16 -36.00
CA ASN A 13 -46.29 5.95 -34.55
C ASN A 13 -46.26 4.46 -34.18
N ALA A 14 -47.10 3.63 -34.80
CA ALA A 14 -47.07 2.19 -34.56
C ALA A 14 -45.75 1.54 -34.98
N VAL A 15 -45.16 1.99 -36.09
CA VAL A 15 -43.83 1.55 -36.54
C VAL A 15 -42.73 2.02 -35.58
N LEU A 16 -42.82 3.26 -35.09
CA LEU A 16 -41.86 3.82 -34.14
C LEU A 16 -41.87 3.03 -32.82
N ASN A 17 -43.05 2.78 -32.24
CA ASN A 17 -43.18 2.01 -31.00
C ASN A 17 -42.64 0.57 -31.16
N ARG A 18 -42.88 -0.06 -32.33
CA ARG A 18 -42.34 -1.40 -32.61
C ARG A 18 -40.81 -1.39 -32.74
N LEU A 19 -40.24 -0.31 -33.28
CA LEU A 19 -38.80 -0.16 -33.39
C LEU A 19 -38.16 0.12 -32.02
N GLU A 20 -38.80 0.96 -31.20
CA GLU A 20 -38.41 1.24 -29.83
C GLU A 20 -38.41 -0.02 -28.97
N GLN A 21 -39.48 -0.82 -29.05
CA GLN A 21 -39.57 -2.09 -28.32
C GLN A 21 -38.45 -3.06 -28.74
N LYS A 22 -38.18 -3.19 -30.04
CA LYS A 22 -37.08 -4.02 -30.54
C LYS A 22 -35.71 -3.50 -30.08
N GLY A 23 -35.55 -2.18 -29.97
CA GLY A 23 -34.36 -1.56 -29.40
C GLY A 23 -34.18 -1.96 -27.94
N ALA A 24 -35.23 -1.83 -27.12
CA ALA A 24 -35.20 -2.22 -25.71
C ALA A 24 -34.92 -3.71 -25.49
N GLU A 25 -35.54 -4.59 -26.30
CA GLU A 25 -35.28 -6.04 -26.26
C GLU A 25 -33.83 -6.35 -26.68
N ALA A 26 -33.31 -5.67 -27.71
CA ALA A 26 -31.92 -5.83 -28.14
C ALA A 26 -30.93 -5.35 -27.06
N ASP A 27 -31.20 -4.22 -26.41
CA ASP A 27 -30.38 -3.71 -25.31
C ASP A 27 -30.38 -4.68 -24.12
N GLN A 28 -31.53 -5.28 -23.79
CA GLN A 28 -31.61 -6.30 -22.75
C GLN A 28 -30.77 -7.54 -23.08
N VAL A 29 -30.82 -8.00 -24.33
CA VAL A 29 -30.00 -9.13 -24.80
C VAL A 29 -28.51 -8.77 -24.78
N ILE A 30 -28.15 -7.56 -25.21
CA ILE A 30 -26.78 -7.07 -25.19
C ILE A 30 -26.25 -7.02 -23.75
N GLU A 31 -27.01 -6.48 -22.81
CA GLU A 31 -26.61 -6.43 -21.40
C GLU A 31 -26.43 -7.83 -20.81
N TYR A 32 -27.34 -8.75 -21.09
CA TYR A 32 -27.21 -10.14 -20.66
C TYR A 32 -25.95 -10.81 -21.22
N LEU A 33 -25.68 -10.64 -22.53
CA LEU A 33 -24.49 -11.19 -23.16
C LEU A 33 -23.20 -10.56 -22.62
N LYS A 34 -23.20 -9.24 -22.36
CA LYS A 34 -22.07 -8.56 -21.70
C LYS A 34 -21.78 -9.16 -20.32
N GLN A 35 -22.82 -9.40 -19.52
CA GLN A 35 -22.67 -10.04 -18.20
C GLN A 35 -22.10 -11.47 -18.33
N GLN A 36 -22.60 -12.27 -19.26
CA GLN A 36 -22.05 -13.62 -19.50
C GLN A 36 -20.58 -13.58 -19.92
N VAL A 37 -20.20 -12.65 -20.82
CA VAL A 37 -18.80 -12.49 -21.25
C VAL A 37 -17.92 -12.03 -20.08
N ALA A 38 -18.40 -11.13 -19.22
CA ALA A 38 -17.68 -10.69 -18.04
C ALA A 38 -17.41 -11.87 -17.08
N LEU A 39 -18.44 -12.67 -16.77
CA LEU A 39 -18.30 -13.84 -15.91
C LEU A 39 -17.36 -14.90 -16.49
N LEU A 40 -17.40 -15.13 -17.81
CA LEU A 40 -16.48 -16.07 -18.47
C LEU A 40 -15.03 -15.59 -18.39
N LYS A 41 -14.79 -14.28 -18.60
CA LYS A 41 -13.46 -13.69 -18.45
C LYS A 41 -12.95 -13.83 -17.02
N GLU A 42 -13.77 -13.50 -16.03
CA GLU A 42 -13.42 -13.63 -14.62
C GLU A 42 -13.09 -15.08 -14.26
N LYS A 43 -13.95 -16.03 -14.66
CA LYS A 43 -13.71 -17.47 -14.43
C LYS A 43 -12.41 -17.95 -15.08
N ALA A 44 -12.09 -17.49 -16.29
CA ALA A 44 -10.85 -17.86 -16.96
C ALA A 44 -9.62 -17.34 -16.21
N ILE A 45 -9.67 -16.09 -15.74
CA ILE A 45 -8.60 -15.48 -14.94
C ILE A 45 -8.42 -16.24 -13.61
N LEU A 46 -9.51 -16.51 -12.89
CA LEU A 46 -9.49 -17.26 -11.63
C LEU A 46 -8.97 -18.69 -11.81
N GLN A 47 -9.35 -19.36 -12.90
CA GLN A 47 -8.87 -20.71 -13.18
C GLN A 47 -7.36 -20.73 -13.51
N ALA A 48 -6.87 -19.72 -14.23
CA ALA A 48 -5.45 -19.58 -14.53
C ALA A 48 -4.65 -19.31 -13.26
N SER A 49 -5.07 -18.33 -12.44
CA SER A 49 -4.39 -17.99 -11.20
C SER A 49 -4.37 -19.15 -10.20
N LEU A 50 -5.48 -19.89 -10.06
CA LEU A 50 -5.55 -21.06 -9.17
C LEU A 50 -4.58 -22.17 -9.58
N ARG A 51 -4.41 -22.41 -10.88
CA ARG A 51 -3.45 -23.41 -11.38
C ARG A 51 -2.02 -22.99 -11.09
N GLU A 52 -1.70 -21.73 -11.34
CA GLU A 52 -0.38 -21.16 -11.06
C GLU A 52 -0.07 -21.19 -9.55
N GLU A 53 -1.01 -20.80 -8.70
CA GLU A 53 -0.87 -20.84 -7.25
C GLU A 53 -0.61 -22.26 -6.74
N LYS A 54 -1.31 -23.27 -7.28
CA LYS A 54 -1.06 -24.68 -6.96
C LYS A 54 0.34 -25.12 -7.40
N LYS A 55 0.77 -24.73 -8.61
CA LYS A 55 2.12 -25.03 -9.11
C LYS A 55 3.19 -24.44 -8.20
N LEU A 56 3.05 -23.15 -7.86
CA LEU A 56 3.98 -22.45 -6.96
C LEU A 56 3.99 -23.05 -5.56
N ARG A 57 2.86 -23.54 -5.03
CA ARG A 57 2.84 -24.26 -3.74
C ARG A 57 3.68 -25.54 -3.77
N VAL A 58 3.57 -26.33 -4.84
CA VAL A 58 4.35 -27.57 -4.99
C VAL A 58 5.83 -27.25 -5.15
N GLU A 59 6.18 -26.26 -5.97
CA GLU A 59 7.55 -25.84 -6.18
C GLU A 59 8.18 -25.28 -4.90
N ASN A 60 7.47 -24.40 -4.17
CA ASN A 60 7.93 -23.90 -2.88
C ASN A 60 8.10 -25.01 -1.85
N ALA A 61 7.24 -26.02 -1.84
CA ALA A 61 7.41 -27.17 -0.95
C ALA A 61 8.67 -27.99 -1.31
N LYS A 62 8.95 -28.17 -2.61
CA LYS A 62 10.15 -28.84 -3.10
C LYS A 62 11.41 -28.06 -2.75
N LEU A 63 11.43 -26.75 -3.04
CA LEU A 63 12.53 -25.85 -2.71
C LEU A 63 12.80 -25.81 -1.21
N LYS A 64 11.76 -25.75 -0.36
CA LYS A 64 11.93 -25.83 1.10
C LYS A 64 12.57 -27.14 1.54
N LYS A 65 12.20 -28.26 0.92
CA LYS A 65 12.81 -29.57 1.21
C LYS A 65 14.28 -29.62 0.75
N GLU A 66 14.59 -29.06 -0.41
CA GLU A 66 15.96 -28.98 -0.93
C GLU A 66 16.83 -28.07 -0.07
N ILE A 67 16.32 -26.90 0.35
CA ILE A 67 17.00 -25.98 1.28
C ILE A 67 17.29 -26.69 2.60
N GLU A 68 16.32 -27.42 3.16
CA GLU A 68 16.54 -28.15 4.41
C GLU A 68 17.59 -29.26 4.24
N GLY A 69 17.59 -29.98 3.12
CA GLY A 69 18.61 -30.99 2.80
C GLY A 69 20.01 -30.39 2.67
N LEU A 70 20.16 -29.32 1.89
CA LEU A 70 21.43 -28.60 1.70
C LEU A 70 21.92 -27.99 3.01
N LYS A 71 21.00 -27.45 3.82
CA LYS A 71 21.33 -26.94 5.15
C LYS A 71 21.88 -28.07 6.02
N GLN A 72 21.25 -29.24 6.06
CA GLN A 72 21.78 -30.38 6.83
C GLN A 72 23.14 -30.87 6.31
N GLU A 73 23.35 -30.87 4.99
CA GLU A 73 24.63 -31.22 4.38
C GLU A 73 25.73 -30.22 4.76
N LEU A 74 25.44 -28.91 4.68
CA LEU A 74 26.35 -27.85 5.11
C LEU A 74 26.75 -28.02 6.58
N ILE A 75 25.76 -28.26 7.44
CA ILE A 75 25.98 -28.47 8.87
C ILE A 75 26.91 -29.65 9.12
N GLN A 76 26.69 -30.77 8.42
CA GLN A 76 27.58 -31.93 8.54
C GLN A 76 29.00 -31.60 8.08
N ALA A 77 29.16 -30.85 6.99
CA ALA A 77 30.47 -30.42 6.51
C ALA A 77 31.17 -29.48 7.51
N GLU A 78 30.44 -28.53 8.11
CA GLU A 78 30.96 -27.61 9.14
C GLU A 78 31.42 -28.37 10.41
N ILE A 79 30.62 -29.33 10.89
CA ILE A 79 30.97 -30.17 12.04
C ILE A 79 32.22 -31.01 11.74
N ARG A 80 32.31 -31.61 10.54
CA ARG A 80 33.51 -32.36 10.11
C ARG A 80 34.76 -31.48 10.09
N ASN A 81 34.61 -30.21 9.75
CA ASN A 81 35.69 -29.22 9.72
C ASN A 81 35.95 -28.57 11.11
N GLY A 82 35.28 -29.03 12.17
CA GLY A 82 35.54 -28.62 13.56
C GLY A 82 34.80 -27.35 14.01
N VAL A 83 33.84 -26.84 13.25
CA VAL A 83 33.04 -25.67 13.61
C VAL A 83 31.94 -26.08 14.60
N LYS A 84 31.88 -25.41 15.77
CA LYS A 84 30.82 -25.62 16.77
C LYS A 84 29.54 -24.94 16.34
N GLN A 85 28.50 -25.72 16.14
CA GLN A 85 27.20 -25.21 15.76
C GLN A 85 26.42 -24.67 16.97
N VAL A 86 25.84 -23.48 16.84
CA VAL A 86 24.95 -22.90 17.85
C VAL A 86 23.51 -23.07 17.38
N ALA A 87 22.66 -23.66 18.21
CA ALA A 87 21.24 -23.84 17.90
C ALA A 87 20.56 -22.46 17.81
N VAL A 88 20.08 -22.11 16.62
CA VAL A 88 19.21 -20.95 16.45
C VAL A 88 17.80 -21.37 16.92
N PRO A 89 17.21 -20.70 17.92
CA PRO A 89 15.89 -21.04 18.41
C PRO A 89 14.86 -20.89 17.28
N PRO A 90 13.88 -21.80 17.17
CA PRO A 90 12.81 -21.64 16.20
C PRO A 90 12.03 -20.38 16.55
N SER A 91 11.97 -19.42 15.63
CA SER A 91 11.08 -18.28 15.73
C SER A 91 9.64 -18.77 15.57
N THR A 92 9.06 -19.21 16.68
CA THR A 92 7.66 -19.61 16.77
C THR A 92 6.78 -18.38 16.81
N THR A 93 6.08 -18.18 15.70
CA THR A 93 4.69 -17.74 15.62
C THR A 93 3.98 -17.55 16.96
N VAL A 94 3.51 -16.33 17.19
CA VAL A 94 2.62 -15.91 18.27
C VAL A 94 1.54 -16.96 18.62
N SER A 95 1.43 -17.24 19.92
CA SER A 95 0.26 -17.74 20.67
C SER A 95 -0.34 -19.09 20.25
N THR A 96 -0.35 -20.06 21.17
CA THR A 96 -1.51 -20.34 22.06
C THR A 96 -1.23 -21.59 22.91
N ALA A 97 -1.37 -21.43 24.23
CA ALA A 97 -1.60 -22.43 25.28
C ALA A 97 -0.51 -23.47 25.60
N LEU A 98 0.19 -23.25 26.72
CA LEU A 98 0.19 -24.11 27.91
C LEU A 98 1.41 -23.72 28.77
N PHE A 99 1.26 -22.63 29.52
CA PHE A 99 2.06 -22.44 30.72
C PHE A 99 1.42 -23.30 31.82
N SER A 100 2.26 -24.09 32.46
CA SER A 100 1.96 -24.82 33.69
C SER A 100 1.59 -23.82 34.78
N ASP A 101 0.52 -24.11 35.51
CA ASP A 101 0.26 -23.46 36.79
C ASP A 101 0.13 -24.47 37.92
N ASP A 102 0.59 -23.98 39.05
CA ASP A 102 0.97 -24.60 40.30
C ASP A 102 -0.24 -24.90 41.23
N ILE A 103 0.10 -25.53 42.34
CA ILE A 103 -0.69 -26.16 43.40
C ILE A 103 -1.64 -25.21 44.20
N SER A 104 -2.84 -25.74 44.50
CA SER A 104 -3.71 -25.57 45.70
C SER A 104 -4.57 -24.30 45.98
N GLN A 105 -5.88 -24.51 45.81
CA GLN A 105 -6.99 -24.41 46.80
C GLN A 105 -7.51 -23.05 47.37
N PRO A 106 -8.77 -22.99 47.85
CA PRO A 106 -9.75 -21.97 47.44
C PRO A 106 -10.26 -21.05 48.58
N THR A 107 -10.94 -19.95 48.21
CA THR A 107 -12.08 -19.42 48.99
C THR A 107 -12.92 -18.44 48.15
N ALA A 108 -14.24 -18.51 48.34
CA ALA A 108 -15.27 -17.73 47.65
C ALA A 108 -15.49 -16.36 48.31
N VAL A 109 -16.03 -15.39 47.55
CA VAL A 109 -17.25 -14.60 47.83
C VAL A 109 -17.30 -13.29 47.00
N ALA A 110 -18.42 -13.13 46.28
CA ALA A 110 -19.17 -11.92 45.89
C ALA A 110 -18.58 -10.86 44.93
N SER A 111 -19.54 -10.21 44.25
CA SER A 111 -19.51 -9.53 42.95
C SER A 111 -19.57 -7.97 43.06
N PRO A 112 -19.91 -7.23 41.97
CA PRO A 112 -19.14 -6.23 41.18
C PRO A 112 -19.43 -4.76 41.67
N PRO A 113 -19.21 -3.59 40.98
CA PRO A 113 -19.13 -3.32 39.53
C PRO A 113 -18.24 -2.14 39.03
N ASP A 114 -18.32 -1.95 37.70
CA ASP A 114 -18.02 -0.80 36.83
C ASP A 114 -17.77 0.58 37.45
N SER A 115 -16.88 1.36 36.81
CA SER A 115 -17.04 2.81 36.62
C SER A 115 -16.24 3.32 35.41
N LYS A 116 -16.99 3.81 34.41
CA LYS A 116 -16.63 4.87 33.47
C LYS A 116 -16.61 6.22 34.22
N ASP A 117 -15.79 7.17 33.75
CA ASP A 117 -16.17 8.58 33.47
C ASP A 117 -14.95 9.33 32.90
N GLN A 118 -15.00 9.90 31.69
CA GLN A 118 -15.68 11.14 31.23
C GLN A 118 -15.11 12.42 31.86
N ILE A 119 -14.75 13.41 31.02
CA ILE A 119 -15.35 14.78 30.90
C ILE A 119 -15.02 15.27 29.46
N LYS A 120 -15.95 15.46 28.49
CA LYS A 120 -16.90 16.58 28.20
C LYS A 120 -16.24 17.97 28.11
N GLY A 121 -16.57 18.92 27.24
CA GLY A 121 -17.61 19.15 26.21
C GLY A 121 -17.30 20.54 25.58
N GLU A 122 -17.59 20.76 24.29
CA GLU A 122 -18.73 21.57 23.76
C GLU A 122 -18.30 22.95 23.20
N ASP A 123 -18.27 23.03 21.86
CA ASP A 123 -19.06 23.86 20.92
C ASP A 123 -19.30 25.40 21.04
N GLU A 124 -19.47 25.97 19.82
CA GLU A 124 -20.26 27.16 19.40
C GLU A 124 -19.66 28.60 19.35
N GLU A 125 -19.36 28.99 18.10
CA GLU A 125 -19.77 30.17 17.31
C GLU A 125 -20.08 31.58 17.92
N ASN A 126 -19.41 32.57 17.30
CA ASN A 126 -19.93 33.84 16.71
C ASN A 126 -20.27 35.08 17.59
N LYS A 127 -19.56 36.19 17.28
CA LYS A 127 -20.09 37.44 16.65
C LYS A 127 -19.86 38.80 17.37
N LYS A 128 -19.14 39.67 16.62
CA LYS A 128 -19.33 41.14 16.38
C LYS A 128 -18.75 42.23 17.32
N LYS A 129 -17.97 43.11 16.64
CA LYS A 129 -18.06 44.60 16.48
C LYS A 129 -17.17 45.54 17.32
N GLN A 130 -16.21 46.17 16.62
CA GLN A 130 -15.80 47.60 16.64
C GLN A 130 -15.18 47.85 15.23
N LYS A 131 -15.63 48.69 14.27
CA LYS A 131 -15.82 50.17 14.15
C LYS A 131 -14.60 50.93 14.72
N VAL A 132 -13.79 51.71 13.99
CA VAL A 132 -14.09 52.86 13.09
C VAL A 132 -12.92 53.14 12.12
N GLU A 133 -13.27 53.80 11.02
CA GLU A 133 -12.59 54.22 9.79
C GLU A 133 -11.35 55.14 9.92
N LYS A 134 -10.40 55.04 8.96
CA LYS A 134 -9.90 56.19 8.16
C LYS A 134 -9.13 55.78 6.89
N LYS A 135 -9.83 55.86 5.75
CA LYS A 135 -9.49 56.49 4.45
C LYS A 135 -8.01 56.58 4.02
N GLY A 136 -7.67 55.98 2.87
CA GLY A 136 -6.43 56.25 2.12
C GLY A 136 -6.19 55.37 0.88
N GLU A 137 -6.62 55.87 -0.27
CA GLU A 137 -6.40 55.50 -1.68
C GLU A 137 -5.33 54.46 -2.12
N LYS A 138 -5.72 53.69 -3.15
CA LYS A 138 -5.12 53.58 -4.52
C LYS A 138 -4.75 52.16 -5.00
N ARG A 139 -5.29 51.89 -6.21
CA ARG A 139 -4.82 51.02 -7.31
C ARG A 139 -5.20 49.54 -7.29
N GLU A 140 -6.32 49.29 -7.97
CA GLU A 140 -6.59 48.12 -8.81
C GLU A 140 -5.36 47.68 -9.61
N LYS A 141 -4.91 46.45 -9.34
CA LYS A 141 -4.21 45.62 -10.32
C LYS A 141 -4.77 44.21 -10.17
N LYS A 142 -5.45 43.76 -11.22
CA LYS A 142 -6.06 42.43 -11.39
C LYS A 142 -5.16 41.34 -10.82
N ARG A 143 -5.58 40.71 -9.72
CA ARG A 143 -5.08 39.41 -9.29
C ARG A 143 -5.90 38.34 -10.01
N GLN A 144 -5.24 37.60 -10.87
CA GLN A 144 -5.69 36.28 -11.27
C GLN A 144 -5.86 35.42 -10.00
N PRO A 145 -6.92 34.63 -9.85
CA PRO A 145 -6.94 33.63 -8.80
C PRO A 145 -5.89 32.58 -9.17
N ALA A 146 -4.75 32.60 -8.45
CA ALA A 146 -3.94 31.41 -8.29
C ALA A 146 -4.84 30.40 -7.59
N THR A 147 -5.43 29.50 -8.38
CA THR A 147 -6.02 28.26 -7.89
C THR A 147 -4.90 27.50 -7.21
N GLY A 148 -4.76 27.72 -5.90
CA GLY A 148 -4.15 26.77 -5.00
C GLY A 148 -5.04 25.54 -4.98
N SER A 149 -4.94 24.70 -6.01
CA SER A 149 -5.22 23.30 -5.84
C SER A 149 -4.06 22.77 -5.02
N SER A 150 -4.30 22.59 -3.73
CA SER A 150 -3.64 21.55 -2.94
C SER A 150 -4.02 20.21 -3.56
N ASP A 151 -3.52 19.98 -4.78
CA ASP A 151 -3.52 18.71 -5.43
C ASP A 151 -2.48 17.93 -4.66
N VAL A 152 -2.95 17.04 -3.79
CA VAL A 152 -2.10 16.04 -3.16
C VAL A 152 -1.65 15.14 -4.31
N LYS A 153 -0.66 15.61 -5.07
CA LYS A 153 0.09 14.79 -6.00
C LYS A 153 0.72 13.75 -5.12
N THR A 154 0.13 12.56 -5.15
CA THR A 154 0.70 11.34 -4.59
C THR A 154 2.16 11.31 -5.04
N VAL A 155 3.09 11.30 -4.08
CA VAL A 155 4.53 11.27 -4.37
C VAL A 155 4.79 10.00 -5.17
N ASP A 156 5.15 10.15 -6.45
CA ASP A 156 5.47 9.02 -7.32
C ASP A 156 6.94 8.63 -7.11
N VAL A 157 7.16 7.44 -6.57
CA VAL A 157 8.50 6.88 -6.29
C VAL A 157 9.30 6.68 -7.58
N SER A 158 8.63 6.58 -8.72
CA SER A 158 9.27 6.42 -10.05
C SER A 158 10.11 7.61 -10.48
N LEU A 159 9.97 8.77 -9.80
CA LEU A 159 10.78 9.95 -10.04
C LEU A 159 12.18 9.89 -9.38
N LEU A 160 12.40 8.95 -8.47
CA LEU A 160 13.68 8.76 -7.79
C LEU A 160 14.55 7.77 -8.56
N ASP A 161 15.80 8.14 -8.83
CA ASP A 161 16.82 7.23 -9.35
C ASP A 161 17.50 6.52 -8.18
N LEU A 162 16.98 5.35 -7.82
CA LEU A 162 17.52 4.50 -6.75
C LEU A 162 18.42 3.42 -7.36
N ARG A 163 19.70 3.42 -6.97
CA ARG A 163 20.70 2.45 -7.45
C ARG A 163 21.43 1.81 -6.28
N VAL A 164 21.99 0.63 -6.53
CA VAL A 164 22.90 -0.04 -5.60
C VAL A 164 24.31 0.45 -5.88
N GLY A 165 24.98 0.95 -4.85
CA GLY A 165 26.38 1.36 -4.91
C GLY A 165 27.24 0.53 -3.95
N CYS A 166 28.51 0.33 -4.31
CA CYS A 166 29.51 -0.29 -3.46
C CYS A 166 30.47 0.79 -2.93
N ILE A 167 30.67 0.84 -1.61
CA ILE A 167 31.60 1.78 -1.00
C ILE A 167 33.03 1.22 -1.20
N ILE A 168 33.88 1.97 -1.89
CA ILE A 168 35.28 1.60 -2.13
C ILE A 168 36.15 2.09 -0.97
N THR A 169 35.96 3.33 -0.55
CA THR A 169 36.69 3.94 0.56
C THR A 169 35.75 4.78 1.40
N ALA A 170 36.01 4.83 2.70
CA ALA A 170 35.31 5.68 3.65
C ALA A 170 36.33 6.35 4.58
N GLN A 171 36.23 7.65 4.78
CA GLN A 171 37.11 8.42 5.66
C GLN A 171 36.32 9.45 6.46
N LYS A 172 36.77 9.79 7.68
CA LYS A 172 36.15 10.88 8.43
C LYS A 172 36.40 12.21 7.73
N HIS A 173 35.38 13.06 7.67
CA HIS A 173 35.52 14.39 7.10
C HIS A 173 36.51 15.22 7.95
N PRO A 174 37.49 15.91 7.35
CA PRO A 174 38.55 16.61 8.08
C PRO A 174 38.01 17.74 8.98
N ASP A 175 36.95 18.42 8.54
CA ASP A 175 36.36 19.55 9.27
C ASP A 175 35.06 19.20 10.02
N ALA A 176 34.58 17.94 9.96
CA ALA A 176 33.27 17.57 10.50
C ALA A 176 33.25 16.16 11.11
N ASP A 177 33.27 16.10 12.44
CA ASP A 177 33.32 14.85 13.21
C ASP A 177 32.10 13.93 13.05
N THR A 178 31.01 14.44 12.48
CA THR A 178 29.75 13.69 12.31
C THR A 178 29.57 13.10 10.92
N LEU A 179 30.48 13.37 9.98
CA LEU A 179 30.34 12.98 8.58
C LEU A 179 31.48 12.07 8.12
N TYR A 180 31.14 11.07 7.30
CA TYR A 180 32.09 10.34 6.47
C TYR A 180 32.06 10.87 5.04
N VAL A 181 33.21 10.81 4.38
CA VAL A 181 33.39 11.00 2.95
C VAL A 181 33.66 9.62 2.36
N GLU A 182 32.77 9.19 1.48
CA GLU A 182 32.75 7.86 0.88
C GLU A 182 32.92 7.99 -0.63
N GLU A 183 33.76 7.13 -1.23
CA GLU A 183 33.77 6.93 -2.67
C GLU A 183 32.92 5.71 -3.02
N VAL A 184 31.81 5.94 -3.73
CA VAL A 184 30.81 4.91 -4.03
C VAL A 184 30.80 4.62 -5.53
N ASP A 185 31.06 3.36 -5.90
CA ASP A 185 30.88 2.88 -7.26
C ASP A 185 29.41 2.50 -7.49
N VAL A 186 28.78 3.17 -8.45
CA VAL A 186 27.39 2.94 -8.88
C VAL A 186 27.32 2.42 -10.33
N GLY A 187 28.44 1.96 -10.90
CA GLY A 187 28.54 1.51 -12.29
C GLY A 187 28.67 2.65 -13.31
N GLU A 188 29.16 3.82 -12.88
CA GLU A 188 29.43 4.98 -13.75
C GLU A 188 30.90 5.03 -14.17
N ALA A 189 31.27 5.99 -15.03
CA ALA A 189 32.65 6.12 -15.51
C ALA A 189 33.65 6.43 -14.38
N SER A 190 33.20 7.04 -13.30
CA SER A 190 33.98 7.35 -12.10
C SER A 190 33.13 7.18 -10.84
N PRO A 191 33.71 6.70 -9.72
CA PRO A 191 33.03 6.64 -8.43
C PRO A 191 32.50 8.01 -8.01
N ARG A 192 31.37 8.02 -7.31
CA ARG A 192 30.76 9.24 -6.78
C ARG A 192 31.24 9.48 -5.34
N THR A 193 31.58 10.72 -5.03
CA THR A 193 31.83 11.13 -3.65
C THR A 193 30.50 11.39 -2.93
N VAL A 194 30.24 10.64 -1.87
CA VAL A 194 29.04 10.75 -1.03
C VAL A 194 29.46 11.17 0.37
N VAL A 195 28.67 12.06 0.99
CA VAL A 195 28.90 12.49 2.37
C VAL A 195 27.77 11.95 3.24
N SER A 196 28.10 11.07 4.18
CA SER A 196 27.12 10.38 5.02
C SER A 196 27.23 10.82 6.48
N GLY A 197 26.09 11.00 7.16
CA GLY A 197 26.02 11.36 8.58
C GLY A 197 26.12 10.17 9.54
N LEU A 198 26.84 9.10 9.14
CA LEU A 198 26.77 7.80 9.80
C LEU A 198 27.72 7.64 10.99
N VAL A 199 28.63 8.59 11.24
CA VAL A 199 29.70 8.46 12.25
C VAL A 199 29.18 8.10 13.66
N LYS A 200 27.98 8.56 14.03
CA LYS A 200 27.36 8.28 15.34
C LYS A 200 26.65 6.92 15.42
N HIS A 201 26.39 6.29 14.29
CA HIS A 201 25.51 5.11 14.17
C HIS A 201 26.26 3.87 13.69
N VAL A 202 27.23 4.04 12.80
CA VAL A 202 28.00 2.96 12.19
C VAL A 202 29.49 3.27 12.34
N PRO A 203 30.28 2.41 13.00
CA PRO A 203 31.73 2.58 13.08
C PRO A 203 32.36 2.34 11.70
N LEU A 204 33.51 2.96 11.44
CA LEU A 204 34.16 2.94 10.13
C LEU A 204 34.45 1.53 9.60
N ASP A 205 34.73 0.56 10.48
CA ASP A 205 35.04 -0.84 10.11
C ASP A 205 33.84 -1.60 9.53
N GLN A 206 32.63 -1.05 9.66
CA GLN A 206 31.37 -1.63 9.18
C GLN A 206 30.80 -0.90 7.95
N VAL A 207 31.54 0.08 7.42
CA VAL A 207 31.23 0.86 6.22
C VAL A 207 32.13 0.39 5.10
#